data_AF-A0A952KI50-F1
#
_entry.id   AF-A0A952KI50-F1
#
_cell.length_a   1.000
_cell.length_b   1.000
_cell.length_c   1.000
_cell.angle_alpha   90.00
_cell.angle_beta   90.00
_cell.angle_gamma   90.00
#
_symmetry.space_group_name_H-M   'P 1'
#
loop_
_entity.id
_entity.type
_entity.pdbx_description
1 polymer ?
#
loop_
_entity_poly.entity_id
_entity_poly.type
_entity_poly.pdbx_seq_one_letter_code
_entity_poly.pdbx_strand_id
1 'polypeptide(L)'
;MLGGGAFIRPSYEGSDKFSVSPLPFVSINWRDRVFLDMERGIGVNVVRTDALRLGVSVGLAPGRDEDDEDHLKGLGDIDAAARGHIFGSYSFGMVQVGLDVSKDFGGSEGVLVRPNVSVKVPLSETWTLSSGISATWANDDYMQTFFGVSGSQSRKSGLERFDAE
;
A
#
# COMPACT_ATOMS: atom_id res chain seq x y z
N MET A 1 -2.08 19.51 5.32
CA MET A 1 -0.80 19.49 6.06
C MET A 1 0.31 19.37 5.03
N LEU A 2 1.38 20.14 5.18
CA LEU A 2 2.59 20.02 4.38
C LEU A 2 3.74 19.71 5.33
N GLY A 3 4.47 18.63 5.04
CA GLY A 3 5.62 18.19 5.84
C GLY A 3 6.67 17.55 4.93
N GLY A 4 7.91 17.50 5.40
CA GLY A 4 9.00 16.83 4.70
C GLY A 4 9.54 15.68 5.55
N GLY A 5 9.88 14.58 4.90
CA GLY A 5 10.52 13.43 5.52
C GLY A 5 11.24 12.59 4.49
N ALA A 6 12.05 11.64 4.95
CA ALA A 6 12.60 10.58 4.12
C ALA A 6 11.87 9.28 4.46
N PHE A 7 11.47 8.54 3.43
CA PHE A 7 11.04 7.14 3.59
C PHE A 7 12.21 6.24 3.26
N ILE A 8 12.45 5.25 4.11
CA ILE A 8 13.33 4.12 3.83
C ILE A 8 12.39 2.93 3.61
N ARG A 9 12.36 2.39 2.40
CA ARG A 9 11.49 1.27 2.02
C ARG A 9 12.23 0.32 1.08
N PRO A 10 11.84 -0.96 0.99
CA PRO A 10 12.33 -1.84 -0.07
C PRO A 10 12.15 -1.18 -1.44
N SER A 11 13.10 -1.40 -2.36
CA SER A 11 13.05 -0.82 -3.72
C SER A 11 11.79 -1.24 -4.48
N TYR A 12 11.34 -2.47 -4.24
CA TYR A 12 10.06 -3.03 -4.66
C TYR A 12 9.64 -4.08 -3.61
N GLU A 13 8.43 -4.63 -3.76
CA GLU A 13 7.91 -5.60 -2.81
C GLU A 13 8.72 -6.91 -2.81
N GLY A 14 9.27 -7.28 -1.65
CA GLY A 14 10.14 -8.45 -1.48
C GLY A 14 11.65 -8.21 -1.65
N SER A 15 12.08 -7.01 -2.06
CA SER A 15 13.52 -6.67 -2.19
C SER A 15 14.23 -6.63 -0.83
N ASP A 16 15.48 -7.08 -0.79
CA ASP A 16 16.41 -6.91 0.33
C ASP A 16 17.17 -5.58 0.28
N LYS A 17 17.04 -4.83 -0.83
CA LYS A 17 17.60 -3.49 -1.01
C LYS A 17 16.60 -2.42 -0.62
N PHE A 18 17.09 -1.40 0.08
CA PHE A 18 16.29 -0.25 0.50
C PHE A 18 16.59 0.98 -0.35
N SER A 19 15.53 1.66 -0.77
CA SER A 19 15.59 2.99 -1.38
C SER A 19 15.28 4.05 -0.33
N VAL A 20 16.04 5.14 -0.37
CA VAL A 20 15.76 6.35 0.41
C VAL A 20 15.24 7.40 -0.54
N SER A 21 13.98 7.80 -0.37
CA SER A 21 13.36 8.82 -1.22
C SER A 21 12.91 10.02 -0.40
N PRO A 22 13.33 11.25 -0.75
CA PRO A 22 12.69 12.44 -0.22
C PRO A 22 11.27 12.48 -0.80
N LEU A 23 10.26 12.38 0.06
CA LEU A 23 8.87 12.48 -0.38
C LEU A 23 8.20 13.65 0.33
N PRO A 24 7.61 14.59 -0.42
CA PRO A 24 6.74 15.57 0.20
C PRO A 24 5.56 14.82 0.83
N PHE A 25 5.36 15.02 2.13
CA PHE A 25 4.15 14.54 2.80
C PHE A 25 3.02 15.51 2.48
N VAL A 26 2.23 15.16 1.46
CA VAL A 26 1.03 15.90 1.09
C VAL A 26 -0.18 15.16 1.64
N SER A 27 -0.89 15.82 2.54
CA SER A 27 -2.21 15.39 2.96
C SER A 27 -3.17 16.56 2.89
N ILE A 28 -4.21 16.42 2.07
CA ILE A 28 -5.31 17.36 1.96
C ILE A 28 -6.54 16.70 2.56
N ASN A 29 -7.24 17.44 3.42
CA ASN A 29 -8.54 17.04 3.93
C ASN A 29 -9.46 18.27 3.78
N TRP A 30 -10.55 18.09 3.04
CA TRP A 30 -11.58 19.08 2.86
C TRP A 30 -12.87 18.63 3.53
N ARG A 31 -13.28 19.40 4.55
CA ARG A 31 -14.52 19.23 5.33
C ARG A 31 -14.69 17.80 5.89
N ASP A 32 -13.59 17.13 6.21
CA ASP A 32 -13.57 15.74 6.69
C ASP A 32 -14.21 14.71 5.75
N ARG A 33 -14.50 15.11 4.52
CA ARG A 33 -15.18 14.31 3.51
C ARG A 33 -14.27 13.94 2.38
N VAL A 34 -13.59 14.90 1.74
CA VAL A 34 -12.70 14.62 0.62
C VAL A 34 -11.27 14.64 1.12
N PHE A 35 -10.48 13.65 0.75
CA PHE A 35 -9.08 13.60 1.10
C PHE A 35 -8.19 13.27 -0.08
N LEU A 36 -6.94 13.68 0.02
CA LEU A 36 -5.81 13.24 -0.80
C LEU A 36 -4.68 12.89 0.15
N ASP A 37 -4.20 11.66 0.09
CA ASP A 37 -2.99 11.22 0.81
C ASP A 37 -2.17 10.25 -0.06
N MET A 38 -0.95 9.98 0.38
CA MET A 38 0.02 9.17 -0.37
C MET A 38 -0.23 7.67 -0.25
N GLU A 39 -1.03 7.22 0.71
CA GLU A 39 -1.28 5.80 0.97
C GLU A 39 -2.45 5.28 0.13
N ARG A 40 -3.52 6.07 0.06
CA ARG A 40 -4.82 5.72 -0.54
C ARG A 40 -5.18 6.57 -1.75
N GLY A 41 -4.38 7.58 -2.07
CA GLY A 41 -4.64 8.52 -3.15
C GLY A 41 -5.79 9.48 -2.82
N ILE A 42 -6.65 9.73 -3.81
CA ILE A 42 -7.80 10.62 -3.68
C ILE A 42 -9.05 9.84 -3.30
N GLY A 43 -9.80 10.35 -2.31
CA GLY A 43 -10.97 9.62 -1.82
C GLY A 43 -11.99 10.44 -1.07
N VAL A 44 -13.05 9.73 -0.68
CA VAL A 44 -14.16 10.27 0.09
C VAL A 44 -14.44 9.42 1.32
N ASN A 45 -14.60 10.08 2.46
CA ASN A 45 -15.18 9.50 3.67
C ASN A 45 -16.71 9.57 3.52
N VAL A 46 -17.32 8.42 3.29
CA VAL A 46 -18.78 8.27 3.20
C VAL A 46 -19.40 8.45 4.58
N VAL A 47 -18.74 7.91 5.61
CA VAL A 47 -19.10 8.10 7.02
C VAL A 47 -17.88 8.62 7.77
N ARG A 48 -18.07 9.69 8.54
CA ARG A 48 -17.05 10.24 9.42
C ARG A 48 -17.70 10.78 10.68
N THR A 49 -17.42 10.14 11.81
CA THR A 49 -17.74 10.59 13.16
C THR A 49 -16.45 10.62 13.99
N ASP A 50 -16.55 10.93 15.28
CA ASP A 50 -15.40 10.91 16.19
C ASP A 50 -14.78 9.52 16.33
N ALA A 51 -15.61 8.47 16.30
CA ALA A 51 -15.16 7.10 16.46
C ALA A 51 -15.06 6.33 15.12
N LEU A 52 -15.98 6.55 14.19
CA LEU A 52 -16.12 5.74 12.97
C LEU A 52 -15.71 6.51 11.72
N ARG A 53 -14.92 5.85 10.87
CA ARG A 53 -14.60 6.31 9.52
C ARG A 53 -14.88 5.18 8.53
N LEU A 54 -15.64 5.46 7.48
CA LEU A 54 -15.81 4.57 6.32
C LEU A 54 -15.58 5.39 5.07
N GLY A 55 -14.89 4.83 4.08
CA GLY A 55 -14.61 5.55 2.85
C GLY A 55 -14.17 4.68 1.70
N VAL A 56 -14.05 5.34 0.55
CA VAL A 56 -13.53 4.78 -0.69
C VAL A 56 -12.52 5.73 -1.30
N SER A 57 -11.55 5.21 -2.03
CA SER A 57 -10.54 6.03 -2.71
C SER A 57 -9.95 5.33 -3.92
N VAL A 58 -9.21 6.08 -4.71
CA VAL A 58 -8.36 5.57 -5.78
C VAL A 58 -6.97 6.16 -5.65
N GLY A 59 -5.97 5.29 -5.69
CA GLY A 59 -4.55 5.61 -5.64
C GLY A 59 -3.76 4.89 -6.71
N LEU A 60 -2.44 4.85 -6.50
CA LEU A 60 -1.50 4.21 -7.40
C LEU A 60 -0.94 2.94 -6.74
N ALA A 61 -1.01 1.81 -7.43
CA ALA A 61 -0.19 0.64 -7.14
C ALA A 61 1.14 0.77 -7.89
N PRO A 62 2.28 0.75 -7.18
CA PRO A 62 3.58 0.75 -7.85
C PRO A 62 3.78 -0.55 -8.65
N GLY A 63 4.44 -0.43 -9.80
CA GLY A 63 4.90 -1.55 -10.60
C GLY A 63 6.25 -2.10 -10.14
N ARG A 64 6.91 -2.87 -11.02
CA ARG A 64 8.28 -3.38 -10.87
C ARG A 64 8.92 -3.51 -12.25
N ASP A 65 10.07 -2.87 -12.46
CA ASP A 65 10.80 -2.97 -13.73
C ASP A 65 11.79 -4.15 -13.67
N GLU A 66 12.03 -4.83 -14.79
CA GLU A 66 12.99 -5.95 -14.83
C GLU A 66 14.45 -5.48 -14.70
N ASP A 67 14.70 -4.21 -15.01
CA ASP A 67 16.01 -3.57 -14.91
C ASP A 67 16.32 -3.02 -13.51
N ASP A 68 15.36 -3.08 -12.56
CA ASP A 68 15.57 -2.63 -11.18
C ASP A 68 16.69 -3.42 -10.49
N GLU A 69 16.79 -4.73 -10.76
CA GLU A 69 17.82 -5.61 -10.20
C GLU A 69 18.21 -6.78 -11.13
N ASP A 70 19.47 -7.25 -11.04
CA ASP A 70 20.00 -8.30 -11.90
C ASP A 70 19.19 -9.61 -11.87
N HIS A 71 18.60 -9.96 -10.73
CA HIS A 71 17.80 -11.19 -10.60
C HIS A 71 16.38 -11.07 -11.17
N LEU A 72 15.95 -9.86 -11.54
CA LEU A 72 14.66 -9.60 -12.19
C LEU A 72 14.74 -9.71 -13.71
N LYS A 73 15.95 -9.69 -14.28
CA LYS A 73 16.17 -9.74 -15.74
C LYS A 73 15.53 -10.97 -16.36
N GLY A 74 14.69 -10.76 -17.37
CA GLY A 74 13.95 -11.81 -18.05
C GLY A 74 12.60 -12.17 -17.41
N LEU A 75 12.28 -11.57 -16.26
CA LEU A 75 10.94 -11.63 -15.67
C LEU A 75 9.98 -10.62 -16.31
N GLY A 76 10.48 -9.62 -17.03
CA GLY A 76 9.66 -8.56 -17.60
C GLY A 76 9.09 -7.60 -16.56
N ASP A 77 8.53 -6.51 -17.08
CA ASP A 77 7.99 -5.40 -16.31
C ASP A 77 6.57 -5.69 -15.83
N ILE A 78 6.26 -5.18 -14.63
CA ILE A 78 4.91 -5.08 -14.09
C ILE A 78 4.54 -3.61 -14.11
N ASP A 79 3.60 -3.23 -14.96
CA ASP A 79 3.15 -1.84 -15.07
C ASP A 79 2.54 -1.35 -13.76
N ALA A 80 2.72 -0.07 -13.46
CA ALA A 80 1.96 0.58 -12.40
C ALA A 80 0.44 0.51 -12.69
N ALA A 81 -0.37 0.35 -11.65
CA ALA A 81 -1.82 0.18 -11.79
C ALA A 81 -2.60 1.23 -10.98
N ALA A 82 -3.85 1.46 -11.36
CA ALA A 82 -4.76 2.18 -10.48
C ALA A 82 -5.20 1.24 -9.35
N ARG A 83 -5.19 1.70 -8.10
CA ARG A 83 -5.63 0.92 -6.94
C ARG A 83 -6.89 1.51 -6.34
N GLY A 84 -8.00 0.78 -6.38
CA GLY A 84 -9.23 1.17 -5.70
C GLY A 84 -9.25 0.65 -4.27
N HIS A 85 -9.72 1.45 -3.32
CA HIS A 85 -9.85 1.07 -1.90
C HIS A 85 -11.28 1.20 -1.39
N ILE A 86 -11.66 0.27 -0.52
CA ILE A 86 -12.78 0.40 0.41
C ILE A 86 -12.21 0.18 1.81
N PHE A 87 -12.42 1.13 2.70
CA PHE A 87 -11.80 1.09 4.02
C PHE A 87 -12.74 1.52 5.13
N GLY A 88 -12.44 1.02 6.33
CA GLY A 88 -13.14 1.39 7.54
C GLY A 88 -12.24 1.37 8.76
N SER A 89 -12.49 2.25 9.71
CA SER A 89 -11.85 2.21 11.02
C SER A 89 -12.78 2.65 12.14
N TYR A 90 -12.56 2.08 13.33
CA TYR A 90 -13.28 2.40 14.55
C TYR A 90 -12.29 2.70 15.67
N SER A 91 -12.52 3.80 16.40
CA SER A 91 -11.70 4.25 17.51
C SER A 91 -12.36 3.93 18.85
N PHE A 92 -11.66 3.16 19.68
CA PHE A 92 -11.98 2.86 21.07
C PHE A 92 -11.00 3.61 21.98
N GLY A 93 -11.33 4.88 22.27
CA GLY A 93 -10.42 5.76 23.02
C GLY A 93 -9.12 5.98 22.25
N MET A 94 -8.00 5.54 22.84
CA MET A 94 -6.67 5.65 22.23
C MET A 94 -6.39 4.58 21.16
N VAL A 95 -7.17 3.50 21.12
CA VAL A 95 -6.98 2.38 20.17
C VAL A 95 -7.85 2.62 18.94
N GLN A 96 -7.30 2.39 17.75
CA GLN A 96 -8.04 2.37 16.50
C GLN A 96 -7.82 1.03 15.81
N VAL A 97 -8.91 0.37 15.43
CA VAL A 97 -8.89 -0.82 14.59
C VAL A 97 -9.39 -0.44 13.21
N GLY A 98 -8.79 -1.03 12.17
CA GLY A 98 -9.13 -0.71 10.80
C GLY A 98 -8.99 -1.91 9.87
N LEU A 99 -9.67 -1.79 8.73
CA LEU A 99 -9.59 -2.72 7.62
C LEU A 99 -9.55 -1.91 6.33
N ASP A 100 -8.63 -2.28 5.44
CA ASP A 100 -8.52 -1.75 4.09
C ASP A 100 -8.60 -2.92 3.11
N VAL A 101 -9.52 -2.86 2.15
CA VAL A 101 -9.59 -3.81 1.05
C VAL A 101 -9.33 -3.03 -0.22
N SER A 102 -8.38 -3.50 -1.02
CA SER A 102 -8.00 -2.84 -2.25
C SER A 102 -7.89 -3.80 -3.42
N LYS A 103 -8.13 -3.28 -4.62
CA LYS A 103 -8.01 -4.00 -5.88
C LYS A 103 -7.22 -3.17 -6.89
N ASP A 104 -6.33 -3.84 -7.60
CA ASP A 104 -5.55 -3.25 -8.68
C ASP A 104 -6.30 -3.37 -10.02
N PHE A 105 -6.14 -2.34 -10.85
CA PHE A 105 -6.72 -2.23 -12.19
C PHE A 105 -5.61 -1.79 -13.16
N GLY A 106 -4.97 -2.75 -13.83
CA GLY A 106 -3.81 -2.51 -14.70
C GLY A 106 -2.76 -3.61 -14.55
N GLY A 107 -1.48 -3.25 -14.48
CA GLY A 107 -0.38 -4.22 -14.42
C GLY A 107 -0.49 -5.33 -13.36
N SER A 108 -1.31 -5.14 -12.32
CA SER A 108 -1.86 -6.21 -11.48
C SER A 108 -3.40 -6.13 -11.47
N GLU A 109 -4.06 -7.28 -11.30
CA GLU A 109 -5.51 -7.38 -11.04
C GLU A 109 -5.81 -7.90 -9.63
N GLY A 110 -4.78 -7.97 -8.78
CA GLY A 110 -4.82 -8.57 -7.46
C GLY A 110 -5.65 -7.79 -6.43
N VAL A 111 -6.02 -8.51 -5.38
CA VAL A 111 -6.76 -8.01 -4.22
C VAL A 111 -5.89 -8.11 -2.97
N LEU A 112 -5.82 -7.00 -2.23
CA LEU A 112 -5.16 -6.94 -0.93
C LEU A 112 -6.17 -6.67 0.18
N VAL A 113 -6.00 -7.36 1.31
CA VAL A 113 -6.77 -7.15 2.54
C VAL A 113 -5.79 -6.82 3.66
N ARG A 114 -5.94 -5.63 4.25
CA ARG A 114 -5.03 -5.09 5.25
C ARG A 114 -5.75 -4.71 6.54
N PRO A 115 -5.92 -5.67 7.49
CA PRO A 115 -6.28 -5.32 8.85
C PRO A 115 -5.15 -4.54 9.53
N ASN A 116 -5.51 -3.57 10.35
CA ASN A 116 -4.57 -2.78 11.13
C ASN A 116 -5.12 -2.44 12.52
N VAL A 117 -4.20 -2.30 13.47
CA VAL A 117 -4.49 -1.83 14.82
C VAL A 117 -3.44 -0.78 15.16
N SER A 118 -3.89 0.37 15.65
CA SER A 118 -3.00 1.44 16.09
C SER A 118 -3.42 2.00 17.44
N VAL A 119 -2.46 2.58 18.14
CA VAL A 119 -2.65 3.30 19.39
C VAL A 119 -2.13 4.72 19.20
N LYS A 120 -2.93 5.71 19.58
CA LYS A 120 -2.57 7.13 19.55
C LYS A 120 -2.65 7.70 20.97
N VAL A 121 -1.50 8.04 21.53
CA VAL A 121 -1.36 8.58 22.88
C VAL A 121 -1.02 10.07 22.78
N PRO A 122 -1.89 10.98 23.22
CA PRO A 122 -1.53 12.38 23.37
C PRO A 122 -0.52 12.50 24.52
N LEU A 123 0.70 12.95 24.21
CA LEU A 123 1.75 13.20 25.20
C LEU A 123 1.63 14.62 25.79
N SER A 124 1.06 15.56 25.03
CA SER A 124 0.70 16.92 25.46
C SER A 124 -0.38 17.50 24.52
N GLU A 125 -0.73 18.77 24.69
CA GLU A 125 -1.64 19.49 23.79
C GLU A 125 -1.10 19.58 22.34
N THR A 126 0.21 19.45 22.15
CA THR A 126 0.88 19.60 20.84
C THR A 126 1.59 18.34 20.36
N TRP A 127 1.80 17.35 21.23
CA TRP A 127 2.49 16.11 20.91
C TRP A 127 1.57 14.90 20.99
N THR A 128 1.53 14.12 19.92
CA THR A 128 0.86 12.82 19.88
C THR A 128 1.85 11.76 19.43
N LEU A 129 1.97 10.69 20.20
CA LEU A 129 2.70 9.49 19.82
C LEU A 129 1.72 8.49 19.22
N SER A 130 2.02 7.98 18.04
CA SER A 130 1.25 6.89 17.43
C SER A 130 2.14 5.69 17.16
N SER A 131 1.63 4.50 17.44
CA SER A 131 2.23 3.23 17.05
C SER A 131 1.15 2.33 16.47
N GLY A 132 1.49 1.48 15.52
CA GLY A 132 0.52 0.57 14.92
C GLY A 132 1.17 -0.61 14.26
N ILE A 133 0.38 -1.67 14.12
CA ILE A 133 0.71 -2.88 13.40
C ILE A 133 -0.34 -3.12 12.33
N SER A 134 0.08 -3.74 11.24
CA SER A 134 -0.82 -4.20 10.18
C SER A 134 -0.33 -5.52 9.64
N ALA A 135 -1.25 -6.30 9.08
CA ALA A 135 -0.93 -7.46 8.28
C ALA A 135 -1.53 -7.24 6.89
N THR A 136 -0.94 -7.85 5.87
CA THR A 136 -1.48 -7.81 4.50
C THR A 136 -1.66 -9.23 4.05
N TRP A 137 -2.87 -9.56 3.62
CA TRP A 137 -3.16 -10.74 2.84
C TRP A 137 -3.33 -10.32 1.38
N ALA A 138 -2.81 -11.14 0.46
CA ALA A 138 -2.89 -10.93 -0.97
C ALA A 138 -3.46 -12.19 -1.61
N ASN A 139 -4.31 -12.03 -2.63
CA ASN A 139 -4.85 -13.16 -3.37
C ASN A 139 -3.86 -13.70 -4.40
N ASP A 140 -4.20 -14.86 -4.96
CA ASP A 140 -3.37 -15.60 -5.92
C ASP A 140 -3.01 -14.75 -7.15
N ASP A 141 -3.92 -13.92 -7.66
CA ASP A 141 -3.62 -13.01 -8.78
C ASP A 141 -2.49 -12.03 -8.44
N TYR A 142 -2.51 -11.47 -7.23
CA TYR A 142 -1.44 -10.59 -6.75
C TYR A 142 -0.14 -11.37 -6.57
N MET A 143 -0.23 -12.53 -5.89
CA MET A 143 0.93 -13.35 -5.59
C MET A 143 1.63 -13.83 -6.87
N GLN A 144 0.85 -14.29 -7.85
CA GLN A 144 1.38 -14.76 -9.12
C GLN A 144 1.97 -13.64 -9.97
N THR A 145 1.40 -12.43 -9.91
CA THR A 145 1.93 -11.27 -10.64
C THR A 145 3.31 -10.85 -10.13
N PHE A 146 3.48 -10.76 -8.80
CA PHE A 146 4.70 -10.22 -8.20
C PHE A 146 5.76 -11.26 -7.85
N PHE A 147 5.35 -12.50 -7.56
CA PHE A 147 6.24 -13.55 -7.08
C PHE A 147 6.27 -14.81 -7.95
N GLY A 148 5.34 -14.96 -8.90
CA GLY A 148 5.29 -16.09 -9.82
C GLY A 148 6.37 -16.04 -10.91
N VAL A 149 6.71 -17.20 -11.46
CA VAL A 149 7.62 -17.32 -12.62
C VAL A 149 6.98 -18.23 -13.67
N SER A 150 6.52 -17.64 -14.77
CA SER A 150 5.96 -18.37 -15.91
C SER A 150 7.02 -19.20 -16.66
N GLY A 151 6.59 -20.18 -17.44
CA GLY A 151 7.50 -20.98 -18.27
C GLY A 151 8.27 -20.15 -19.32
N SER A 152 7.72 -19.04 -19.80
CA SER A 152 8.43 -18.09 -20.65
C SER A 152 9.49 -17.30 -19.90
N GLN A 153 9.17 -16.82 -18.70
CA GLN A 153 10.10 -16.07 -17.85
C GLN A 153 11.24 -16.98 -17.37
N SER A 154 10.95 -18.22 -16.99
CA SER A 154 11.95 -19.23 -16.62
C SER A 154 13.01 -19.43 -17.72
N ARG A 155 12.59 -19.52 -18.99
CA ARG A 155 13.51 -19.65 -20.13
C ARG A 155 14.36 -18.40 -20.38
N LYS A 156 13.88 -17.20 -20.02
CA LYS A 156 14.56 -15.93 -20.24
C LYS A 156 15.50 -15.55 -19.10
N SER A 157 15.09 -15.82 -17.85
CA SER A 157 15.79 -15.46 -16.62
C SER A 157 16.72 -16.56 -16.10
N GLY A 158 16.46 -17.82 -16.47
CA GLY A 158 17.13 -18.98 -15.89
C GLY A 158 16.59 -19.41 -14.52
N LEU A 159 15.57 -18.72 -13.99
CA LEU A 159 14.87 -19.10 -12.77
C LEU A 159 13.97 -20.32 -13.01
N GLU A 160 13.74 -21.11 -11.97
CA GLU A 160 12.76 -22.19 -12.03
C GLU A 160 11.35 -21.62 -12.14
N ARG A 161 10.48 -22.33 -12.87
CA ARG A 161 9.05 -22.00 -12.91
C ARG A 161 8.49 -22.09 -11.49
N PHE A 162 7.72 -21.08 -11.10
CA PHE A 162 7.11 -21.00 -9.77
C PHE A 162 5.64 -20.55 -9.90
N ASP A 163 4.78 -21.22 -9.14
CA ASP A 163 3.37 -20.89 -8.98
C ASP A 163 3.16 -20.41 -7.55
N ALA A 164 2.67 -19.18 -7.39
CA ALA A 164 2.60 -18.47 -6.12
C ALA A 164 1.21 -18.53 -5.47
N GLU A 165 0.46 -19.61 -5.73
CA GLU A 165 -0.89 -19.90 -5.20
C GLU A 165 -0.85 -20.50 -3.78
#